data_AF-A0A7X4LP08-F1
#
_entry.id   AF-A0A7X4LP08-F1
#
_cell.length_a   1.000
_cell.length_b   1.000
_cell.length_c   1.000
_cell.angle_alpha   90.00
_cell.angle_beta   90.00
_cell.angle_gamma   90.00
#
_symmetry.space_group_name_H-M   'P 1'
#
loop_
_entity.id
_entity.type
_entity.pdbx_description
1 polymer ?
#
loop_
_entity_poly.entity_id
_entity_poly.type
_entity_poly.pdbx_seq_one_letter_code
_entity_poly.pdbx_strand_id
1 'polypeptide(L)'
;MTLLHSQQNTTQQCVRPSHQVLPWASFAKHTASQKLDSVVRCCFEGELTQGSSWQDLVMVTVANFTAEQRACTIVLFCGTTLQHWDTSVCLAMCRMAIEGGLKGAAFEADGQVFHCEQDIRRPSNISIAEFSATQWRNRFATGLKKGQELIVNSSAVKPVIIPQQNSITTGEHQQLLPTELDYAFIGTAMFSPLQQLRELQEFIAGRQVTIGIQTVIVFQSQQLMLQAEKEGLVDALLSSGCQYCLIDELPLYYYQNVDMKQCAISFDLAQIAAPKGESYLMSHRMVMSAALRGSL
;
A
#
# COMPACT_ATOMS: atom_id res chain seq x y z
N MET A 1 24.29 46.57 43.91
CA MET A 1 23.69 45.76 44.99
C MET A 1 22.25 46.21 45.15
N THR A 2 21.20 45.40 45.00
CA THR A 2 21.10 44.00 44.55
C THR A 2 19.69 43.81 43.97
N LEU A 3 19.55 43.40 42.71
CA LEU A 3 18.23 43.15 42.11
C LEU A 3 17.75 41.75 42.50
N LEU A 4 16.99 41.66 43.60
CA LEU A 4 16.21 40.48 43.94
C LEU A 4 14.95 40.44 43.06
N HIS A 5 15.05 39.81 41.90
CA HIS A 5 13.87 39.34 41.16
C HIS A 5 13.48 37.96 41.66
N SER A 6 12.42 37.90 42.46
CA SER A 6 11.76 36.64 42.81
C SER A 6 11.02 36.09 41.58
N GLN A 7 11.64 35.20 40.82
CA GLN A 7 10.93 34.42 39.82
C GLN A 7 9.97 33.44 40.52
N GLN A 8 8.67 33.72 40.44
CA GLN A 8 7.65 32.72 40.76
C GLN A 8 7.59 31.72 39.61
N ASN A 9 8.09 30.49 39.84
CA ASN A 9 7.89 29.38 38.92
C ASN A 9 6.39 29.05 38.83
N THR A 10 5.74 29.48 37.76
CA THR A 10 4.39 29.03 37.40
C THR A 10 4.47 27.65 36.75
N THR A 11 4.48 26.61 37.58
CA THR A 11 4.22 25.23 37.15
C THR A 11 2.78 25.13 36.62
N GLN A 12 2.60 25.28 35.31
CA GLN A 12 1.35 24.90 34.64
C GLN A 12 1.15 23.38 34.80
N GLN A 13 0.30 22.98 35.75
CA GLN A 13 -0.21 21.62 35.80
C GLN A 13 -1.06 21.37 34.55
N CYS A 14 -0.59 20.49 33.67
CA CYS A 14 -1.34 20.05 32.51
C CYS A 14 -2.49 19.12 32.94
N VAL A 15 -3.63 19.71 33.30
CA VAL A 15 -4.85 18.95 33.61
C VAL A 15 -5.41 18.41 32.29
N ARG A 16 -5.33 17.09 32.08
CA ARG A 16 -6.03 16.42 30.97
C ARG A 16 -7.54 16.68 31.12
N PRO A 17 -8.23 17.28 30.14
CA PRO A 17 -9.68 17.41 30.21
C PRO A 17 -10.31 16.02 30.16
N SER A 18 -11.25 15.76 31.06
CA SER A 18 -12.03 14.51 31.12
C SER A 18 -13.01 14.45 29.94
N HIS A 19 -12.48 14.05 28.78
CA HIS A 19 -13.15 13.86 27.49
C HIS A 19 -13.75 15.13 26.85
N GLN A 20 -13.33 15.46 25.62
CA GLN A 20 -14.06 16.40 24.78
C GLN A 20 -15.23 15.68 24.10
N VAL A 21 -16.46 16.08 24.43
CA VAL A 21 -17.66 15.68 23.68
C VAL A 21 -17.78 16.59 22.45
N LEU A 22 -17.35 16.10 21.29
CA LEU A 22 -17.51 16.83 20.03
C LEU A 22 -18.99 16.79 19.59
N PRO A 23 -19.58 17.91 19.14
CA PRO A 23 -20.98 17.95 18.73
C PRO A 23 -21.19 17.16 17.42
N TRP A 24 -21.96 16.08 17.49
CA TRP A 24 -22.24 15.18 16.35
C TRP A 24 -22.70 15.91 15.07
N ALA A 25 -23.38 17.04 15.23
CA ALA A 25 -23.89 17.87 14.14
C ALA A 25 -22.80 18.54 13.28
N SER A 26 -21.53 18.63 13.72
CA SER A 26 -20.42 19.09 12.86
C SER A 26 -19.98 18.02 11.86
N PHE A 27 -20.02 16.74 12.25
CA PHE A 27 -19.80 15.61 11.34
C PHE A 27 -20.94 15.44 10.32
N ALA A 28 -22.19 15.66 10.75
CA ALA A 28 -23.37 15.37 9.93
C ALA A 28 -23.60 16.33 8.74
N LYS A 29 -22.96 17.52 8.70
CA LYS A 29 -23.25 18.55 7.69
C LYS A 29 -22.45 18.44 6.38
N HIS A 30 -21.52 17.50 6.27
CA HIS A 30 -20.76 17.26 5.04
C HIS A 30 -21.36 16.21 4.10
N THR A 31 -22.69 16.06 4.07
CA THR A 31 -23.40 15.52 2.89
C THR A 31 -23.40 16.55 1.76
N ALA A 32 -22.21 16.93 1.30
CA ALA A 32 -22.07 17.72 0.09
C ALA A 32 -22.72 16.95 -1.06
N SER A 33 -23.43 17.65 -1.96
CA SER A 33 -23.89 17.08 -3.21
C SER A 33 -22.67 16.85 -4.10
N GLN A 34 -21.99 15.73 -3.88
CA GLN A 34 -20.82 15.36 -4.66
C GLN A 34 -21.26 15.06 -6.09
N LYS A 35 -20.47 15.52 -7.06
CA LYS A 35 -20.65 15.20 -8.47
C LYS A 35 -20.75 13.68 -8.60
N LEU A 36 -21.72 13.17 -9.36
CA LEU A 36 -22.00 11.74 -9.41
C LEU A 36 -20.74 10.98 -9.83
N ASP A 37 -20.21 10.14 -8.93
CA ASP A 37 -18.94 9.44 -9.17
C ASP A 37 -19.07 8.42 -10.29
N SER A 38 -18.06 8.35 -11.15
CA SER A 38 -17.93 7.26 -12.11
C SER A 38 -17.53 5.99 -11.37
N VAL A 39 -18.50 5.08 -11.18
CA VAL A 39 -18.21 3.71 -10.74
C VAL A 39 -17.79 2.89 -11.95
N VAL A 40 -16.56 2.38 -11.90
CA VAL A 40 -15.98 1.53 -12.95
C VAL A 40 -15.82 0.12 -12.42
N ARG A 41 -16.43 -0.86 -13.08
CA ARG A 41 -16.25 -2.28 -12.75
C ARG A 41 -15.00 -2.79 -13.46
N CYS A 42 -13.98 -3.15 -12.71
CA CYS A 42 -12.71 -3.65 -13.25
C CYS A 42 -12.65 -5.17 -13.12
N CYS A 43 -12.72 -5.88 -14.25
CA CYS A 43 -12.72 -7.34 -14.32
C CYS A 43 -11.31 -7.85 -14.62
N PHE A 44 -10.70 -8.57 -13.67
CA PHE A 44 -9.43 -9.26 -13.85
C PHE A 44 -9.70 -10.70 -14.32
N GLU A 45 -9.20 -11.02 -15.51
CA GLU A 45 -9.45 -12.31 -16.18
C GLU A 45 -8.15 -13.05 -16.47
N GLY A 46 -8.13 -14.35 -16.16
CA GLY A 46 -6.96 -15.21 -16.31
C GLY A 46 -6.07 -15.23 -15.06
N GLU A 47 -4.85 -15.73 -15.21
CA GLU A 47 -3.88 -15.91 -14.12
C GLU A 47 -2.65 -15.01 -14.31
N LEU A 48 -2.05 -14.57 -13.21
CA LEU A 48 -0.80 -13.80 -13.23
C LEU A 48 0.35 -14.65 -13.77
N THR A 49 1.15 -14.08 -14.68
CA THR A 49 2.35 -14.75 -15.21
C THR A 49 3.51 -14.67 -14.23
N GLN A 50 4.47 -15.61 -14.36
CA GLN A 50 5.64 -15.68 -13.50
C GLN A 50 6.45 -14.36 -13.53
N GLY A 51 6.62 -13.76 -12.35
CA GLY A 51 7.33 -12.49 -12.17
C GLY A 51 6.42 -11.29 -11.94
N SER A 52 5.21 -11.31 -12.50
CA SER A 52 4.16 -10.33 -12.23
C SER A 52 3.49 -10.59 -10.88
N SER A 53 2.94 -9.53 -10.28
CA SER A 53 2.23 -9.56 -9.00
C SER A 53 0.88 -8.85 -9.09
N TRP A 54 0.07 -8.96 -8.02
CA TRP A 54 -1.16 -8.20 -7.88
C TRP A 54 -0.92 -6.67 -7.87
N GLN A 55 0.28 -6.21 -7.47
CA GLN A 55 0.66 -4.80 -7.51
C GLN A 55 0.77 -4.30 -8.95
N ASP A 56 1.30 -5.12 -9.85
CA ASP A 56 1.43 -4.80 -11.27
C ASP A 56 0.04 -4.68 -11.94
N LEU A 57 -0.91 -5.55 -11.56
CA LEU A 57 -2.32 -5.43 -11.95
C LEU A 57 -2.94 -4.09 -11.50
N VAL A 58 -2.71 -3.67 -10.25
CA VAL A 58 -3.21 -2.37 -9.77
C VAL A 58 -2.53 -1.21 -10.49
N MET A 59 -1.21 -1.25 -10.70
CA MET A 59 -0.47 -0.20 -11.42
C MET A 59 -1.00 -0.04 -12.84
N VAL A 60 -1.16 -1.13 -13.59
CA VAL A 60 -1.78 -1.12 -14.94
C VAL A 60 -3.21 -0.56 -14.88
N THR A 61 -4.01 -0.99 -13.90
CA THR A 61 -5.40 -0.52 -13.77
C THR A 61 -5.48 0.97 -13.50
N VAL A 62 -4.71 1.49 -12.54
CA VAL A 62 -4.66 2.92 -12.19
C VAL A 62 -4.14 3.76 -13.37
N ALA A 63 -3.21 3.23 -14.16
CA ALA A 63 -2.68 3.90 -15.35
C ALA A 63 -3.69 4.06 -16.50
N ASN A 64 -4.83 3.36 -16.49
CA ASN A 64 -5.92 3.57 -17.46
C ASN A 64 -6.71 4.88 -17.21
N PHE A 65 -6.43 5.60 -16.13
CA PHE A 65 -7.16 6.80 -15.73
C PHE A 65 -6.24 8.04 -15.66
N THR A 66 -6.68 9.16 -16.24
CA THR A 66 -5.99 10.45 -16.06
C THR A 66 -6.02 10.89 -14.59
N ALA A 67 -5.13 11.81 -14.18
CA ALA A 67 -5.14 12.33 -12.80
C ALA A 67 -6.52 12.90 -12.39
N GLU A 68 -7.19 13.59 -13.31
CA GLU A 68 -8.54 14.15 -13.09
C GLU A 68 -9.62 13.06 -12.97
N GLN A 69 -9.54 12.01 -13.80
CA GLN A 69 -10.46 10.86 -13.72
C GLN A 69 -10.27 10.09 -12.41
N ARG A 70 -9.03 9.90 -11.96
CA ARG A 70 -8.74 9.17 -10.71
C ARG A 70 -9.43 9.84 -9.52
N ALA A 71 -9.32 11.16 -9.41
CA ALA A 71 -9.91 11.94 -8.32
C ALA A 71 -11.46 11.90 -8.23
N CYS A 72 -12.16 11.42 -9.28
CA CYS A 72 -13.63 11.29 -9.30
C CYS A 72 -14.15 9.86 -9.58
N THR A 73 -13.25 8.88 -9.69
CA THR A 73 -13.60 7.48 -10.02
C THR A 73 -13.50 6.57 -8.81
N ILE A 74 -14.52 5.71 -8.66
CA ILE A 74 -14.51 4.59 -7.72
C ILE A 74 -14.36 3.31 -8.52
N VAL A 75 -13.30 2.53 -8.27
CA VAL A 75 -13.09 1.24 -8.94
C VAL A 75 -13.64 0.10 -8.09
N LEU A 76 -14.41 -0.77 -8.73
CA LEU A 76 -14.93 -2.00 -8.16
C LEU A 76 -14.24 -3.19 -8.84
N PHE A 77 -13.30 -3.82 -8.14
CA PHE A 77 -12.55 -4.97 -8.63
C PHE A 77 -13.37 -6.27 -8.54
N CYS A 78 -13.30 -7.08 -9.59
CA CYS A 78 -13.98 -8.37 -9.71
C CYS A 78 -13.25 -9.26 -10.72
N GLY A 79 -13.75 -10.48 -10.96
CA GLY A 79 -13.24 -11.38 -12.00
C GLY A 79 -12.62 -12.65 -11.45
N THR A 80 -12.15 -13.53 -12.34
CA THR A 80 -11.67 -14.87 -11.97
C THR A 80 -10.34 -14.85 -11.24
N THR A 81 -9.47 -13.88 -11.52
CA THR A 81 -8.15 -13.76 -10.86
C THR A 81 -8.26 -13.60 -9.34
N LEU A 82 -9.30 -12.95 -8.84
CA LEU A 82 -9.49 -12.67 -7.41
C LEU A 82 -9.97 -13.88 -6.59
N GLN A 83 -10.50 -14.92 -7.24
CA GLN A 83 -11.19 -16.04 -6.55
C GLN A 83 -10.27 -16.86 -5.62
N HIS A 84 -8.96 -16.74 -5.80
CA HIS A 84 -7.94 -17.48 -5.04
C HIS A 84 -7.09 -16.56 -4.14
N TRP A 85 -7.45 -15.27 -4.02
CA TRP A 85 -6.70 -14.32 -3.20
C TRP A 85 -7.32 -14.17 -1.81
N ASP A 86 -6.47 -14.14 -0.80
CA ASP A 86 -6.88 -13.84 0.57
C ASP A 86 -7.54 -12.46 0.65
N THR A 87 -8.53 -12.32 1.52
CA THR A 87 -9.24 -11.05 1.77
C THR A 87 -8.28 -9.90 2.11
N SER A 88 -7.15 -10.20 2.78
CA SER A 88 -6.07 -9.27 3.09
C SER A 88 -5.35 -8.71 1.86
N VAL A 89 -5.16 -9.53 0.81
CA VAL A 89 -4.58 -9.12 -0.48
C VAL A 89 -5.58 -8.26 -1.25
N CYS A 90 -6.87 -8.61 -1.25
CA CYS A 90 -7.92 -7.79 -1.86
C CYS A 90 -8.07 -6.41 -1.19
N LEU A 91 -7.93 -6.33 0.15
CA LEU A 91 -7.89 -5.06 0.88
C LEU A 91 -6.62 -4.24 0.58
N ALA A 92 -5.46 -4.91 0.45
CA ALA A 92 -4.22 -4.27 0.00
C ALA A 92 -4.35 -3.68 -1.41
N MET A 93 -4.91 -4.43 -2.35
CA MET A 93 -5.23 -4.00 -3.72
C MET A 93 -6.10 -2.73 -3.72
N CYS A 94 -7.17 -2.69 -2.92
CA CYS A 94 -8.00 -1.49 -2.79
C CYS A 94 -7.27 -0.30 -2.18
N ARG A 95 -6.43 -0.52 -1.15
CA ARG A 95 -5.59 0.54 -0.57
C ARG A 95 -4.64 1.13 -1.60
N MET A 96 -3.93 0.27 -2.34
CA MET A 96 -2.98 0.67 -3.39
C MET A 96 -3.66 1.48 -4.50
N ALA A 97 -4.87 1.10 -4.88
CA ALA A 97 -5.66 1.81 -5.88
C ALA A 97 -5.97 3.26 -5.43
N ILE A 98 -6.31 3.45 -4.15
CA ILE A 98 -6.56 4.78 -3.54
C ILE A 98 -5.26 5.59 -3.41
N GLU A 99 -4.16 4.96 -2.99
CA GLU A 99 -2.83 5.60 -2.95
C GLU A 99 -2.34 6.01 -4.35
N GLY A 100 -2.76 5.28 -5.38
CA GLY A 100 -2.65 5.65 -6.79
C GLY A 100 -3.55 6.81 -7.24
N GLY A 101 -4.32 7.42 -6.34
CA GLY A 101 -5.12 8.62 -6.57
C GLY A 101 -6.60 8.39 -6.88
N LEU A 102 -7.08 7.14 -6.86
CA LEU A 102 -8.51 6.86 -7.04
C LEU A 102 -9.32 7.37 -5.83
N LYS A 103 -10.51 7.94 -6.10
CA LYS A 103 -11.41 8.45 -5.06
C LYS A 103 -11.84 7.35 -4.07
N GLY A 104 -11.97 6.12 -4.56
CA GLY A 104 -12.30 4.96 -3.75
C GLY A 104 -12.05 3.65 -4.49
N ALA A 105 -11.93 2.58 -3.73
CA ALA A 105 -11.82 1.23 -4.26
C ALA A 105 -12.61 0.24 -3.40
N ALA A 106 -13.23 -0.74 -4.05
CA ALA A 106 -13.91 -1.87 -3.44
C ALA A 106 -13.66 -3.13 -4.28
N PHE A 107 -13.98 -4.29 -3.74
CA PHE A 107 -13.94 -5.56 -4.48
C PHE A 107 -15.22 -6.37 -4.27
N GLU A 108 -15.50 -7.30 -5.19
CA GLU A 108 -16.63 -8.22 -5.11
C GLU A 108 -16.39 -9.24 -3.97
N ALA A 109 -17.21 -9.18 -2.91
CA ALA A 109 -17.06 -10.02 -1.73
C ALA A 109 -17.49 -11.48 -2.00
N ASP A 110 -16.56 -12.40 -1.79
CA ASP A 110 -16.70 -13.83 -2.11
C ASP A 110 -17.28 -14.63 -0.92
N GLY A 111 -16.88 -15.89 -0.69
CA GLY A 111 -17.15 -16.60 0.56
C GLY A 111 -16.17 -16.22 1.68
N GLN A 112 -14.87 -16.12 1.38
CA GLN A 112 -13.81 -15.92 2.37
C GLN A 112 -13.97 -14.64 3.18
N VAL A 113 -14.43 -13.55 2.57
CA VAL A 113 -14.73 -12.27 3.27
C VAL A 113 -15.67 -12.44 4.46
N PHE A 114 -16.61 -13.40 4.41
CA PHE A 114 -17.58 -13.66 5.48
C PHE A 114 -17.09 -14.69 6.51
N HIS A 115 -15.93 -15.31 6.30
CA HIS A 115 -15.32 -16.35 7.15
C HIS A 115 -14.10 -15.86 7.95
N CYS A 116 -14.03 -14.57 8.29
CA CYS A 116 -13.05 -14.07 9.25
C CYS A 116 -13.35 -14.63 10.66
N GLU A 117 -12.76 -15.79 10.99
CA GLU A 117 -13.05 -16.53 12.23
C GLU A 117 -12.59 -15.80 13.51
N GLN A 118 -11.62 -14.90 13.40
CA GLN A 118 -10.98 -14.21 14.52
C GLN A 118 -10.98 -12.68 14.35
N ASP A 119 -12.14 -12.08 14.10
CA ASP A 119 -12.29 -10.65 14.31
C ASP A 119 -12.25 -10.34 15.81
N ILE A 120 -11.03 -10.05 16.31
CA ILE A 120 -10.70 -9.71 17.71
C ILE A 120 -11.48 -8.48 18.20
N ARG A 121 -12.03 -7.66 17.28
CA ARG A 121 -12.82 -6.46 17.61
C ARG A 121 -14.33 -6.72 17.56
N ARG A 122 -14.78 -7.87 17.06
CA ARG A 122 -16.20 -8.22 16.97
C ARG A 122 -16.75 -8.54 18.36
N PRO A 123 -17.81 -7.84 18.81
CA PRO A 123 -18.59 -8.30 19.95
C PRO A 123 -19.08 -9.73 19.71
N SER A 124 -18.88 -10.62 20.69
CA SER A 124 -19.15 -12.06 20.53
C SER A 124 -20.61 -12.38 20.18
N ASN A 125 -21.53 -11.47 20.48
CA ASN A 125 -22.97 -11.55 20.23
C ASN A 125 -23.42 -11.15 18.80
N ILE A 126 -22.53 -10.71 17.90
CA ILE A 126 -22.90 -10.33 16.53
C ILE A 126 -22.50 -11.44 15.56
N SER A 127 -23.45 -12.21 15.03
CA SER A 127 -23.17 -13.27 14.05
C SER A 127 -23.22 -12.75 12.61
N ILE A 128 -22.08 -12.78 11.90
CA ILE A 128 -22.01 -12.42 10.47
C ILE A 128 -22.77 -13.43 9.60
N ALA A 129 -22.95 -14.68 10.06
CA ALA A 129 -23.72 -15.69 9.35
C ALA A 129 -25.20 -15.30 9.16
N GLU A 130 -25.75 -14.46 10.05
CA GLU A 130 -27.13 -13.94 9.94
C GLU A 130 -27.22 -12.72 9.00
N PHE A 131 -26.17 -11.90 8.92
CA PHE A 131 -25.99 -10.88 7.88
C PHE A 131 -25.57 -11.52 6.56
N SER A 132 -26.49 -12.33 6.02
CA SER A 132 -26.21 -13.25 4.92
C SER A 132 -25.45 -12.61 3.76
N ALA A 133 -24.37 -13.29 3.34
CA ALA A 133 -23.72 -13.02 2.06
C ALA A 133 -24.74 -13.00 0.90
N THR A 134 -25.84 -13.76 1.03
CA THR A 134 -27.01 -13.74 0.14
C THR A 134 -27.66 -12.36 -0.01
N GLN A 135 -27.91 -11.62 1.07
CA GLN A 135 -28.46 -10.25 0.97
C GLN A 135 -27.48 -9.29 0.28
N TRP A 136 -26.18 -9.41 0.58
CA TRP A 136 -25.14 -8.58 -0.03
C TRP A 136 -24.99 -8.87 -1.53
N ARG A 137 -24.89 -10.16 -1.91
CA ARG A 137 -24.86 -10.63 -3.30
C ARG A 137 -26.11 -10.21 -4.09
N ASN A 138 -27.30 -10.35 -3.51
CA ASN A 138 -28.55 -9.90 -4.14
C ASN A 138 -28.56 -8.39 -4.40
N ARG A 139 -28.05 -7.58 -3.46
CA ARG A 139 -27.94 -6.11 -3.63
C ARG A 139 -26.89 -5.72 -4.66
N PHE A 140 -25.78 -6.46 -4.72
CA PHE A 140 -24.71 -6.27 -5.71
C PHE A 140 -25.21 -6.57 -7.13
N ALA A 141 -25.84 -7.74 -7.33
CA ALA A 141 -26.36 -8.20 -8.61
C ALA A 141 -27.52 -7.36 -9.18
N THR A 142 -28.26 -6.63 -8.33
CA THR A 142 -29.42 -5.82 -8.75
C THR A 142 -29.17 -4.31 -8.77
N GLY A 143 -28.17 -3.81 -8.04
CA GLY A 143 -27.95 -2.38 -7.81
C GLY A 143 -26.89 -1.72 -8.69
N LEU A 144 -25.92 -2.48 -9.21
CA LEU A 144 -24.91 -1.96 -10.15
C LEU A 144 -25.54 -1.75 -11.53
N LYS A 145 -26.15 -0.57 -11.71
CA LYS A 145 -26.46 -0.02 -13.04
C LYS A 145 -25.22 -0.14 -13.91
N LYS A 146 -25.39 -0.58 -15.16
CA LYS A 146 -24.33 -0.72 -16.18
C LYS A 146 -23.36 0.47 -16.14
N GLY A 147 -22.26 0.29 -15.43
CA GLY A 147 -21.16 1.25 -15.34
C GLY A 147 -20.27 1.11 -16.56
N GLN A 148 -19.18 1.88 -16.60
CA GLN A 148 -18.08 1.56 -17.50
C GLN A 148 -17.40 0.29 -16.98
N GLU A 149 -17.13 -0.66 -17.87
CA GLU A 149 -16.39 -1.87 -17.57
C GLU A 149 -14.97 -1.75 -18.13
N LEU A 150 -13.98 -2.12 -17.31
CA LEU A 150 -12.57 -2.21 -17.68
C LEU A 150 -12.14 -3.68 -17.54
N ILE A 151 -11.94 -4.37 -18.65
CA ILE A 151 -11.47 -5.76 -18.65
C ILE A 151 -9.95 -5.74 -18.75
N VAL A 152 -9.27 -6.39 -17.79
CA VAL A 152 -7.81 -6.52 -17.74
C VAL A 152 -7.46 -8.00 -17.81
N ASN A 153 -6.73 -8.39 -18.86
CA ASN A 153 -6.18 -9.74 -18.99
C ASN A 153 -4.95 -9.88 -18.08
N SER A 154 -5.11 -10.54 -16.95
CA SER A 154 -4.08 -10.78 -15.94
C SER A 154 -2.87 -11.54 -16.50
N SER A 155 -3.09 -12.40 -17.49
CA SER A 155 -2.02 -13.16 -18.15
C SER A 155 -1.23 -12.34 -19.17
N ALA A 156 -1.71 -11.16 -19.56
CA ALA A 156 -0.95 -10.21 -20.38
C ALA A 156 -0.13 -9.21 -19.54
N VAL A 157 -0.41 -9.09 -18.23
CA VAL A 157 0.29 -8.17 -17.34
C VAL A 157 1.72 -8.66 -17.06
N LYS A 158 2.67 -7.77 -17.29
CA LYS A 158 4.11 -7.92 -17.02
C LYS A 158 4.49 -7.03 -15.83
N PRO A 159 5.65 -7.24 -15.18
CA PRO A 159 6.12 -6.35 -14.12
C PRO A 159 6.24 -4.89 -14.60
N VAL A 160 5.79 -3.95 -13.77
CA VAL A 160 5.72 -2.52 -14.10
C VAL A 160 6.71 -1.73 -13.26
N ILE A 161 7.37 -0.76 -13.89
CA ILE A 161 8.17 0.28 -13.25
C ILE A 161 7.58 1.64 -13.63
N ILE A 162 7.31 2.50 -12.66
CA ILE A 162 6.77 3.86 -12.85
C ILE A 162 7.80 4.87 -12.33
N PRO A 163 8.50 5.63 -13.20
CA PRO A 163 9.34 6.74 -12.76
C PRO A 163 8.47 7.88 -12.19
N GLN A 164 8.85 8.44 -11.03
CA GLN A 164 8.12 9.54 -10.38
C GLN A 164 8.50 10.93 -10.91
N GLN A 165 9.70 11.10 -11.46
CA GLN A 165 10.18 12.37 -12.02
C GLN A 165 10.44 12.22 -13.52
N ASN A 166 10.39 13.35 -14.24
CA ASN A 166 10.30 13.50 -15.69
C ASN A 166 8.93 13.15 -16.31
N SER A 167 8.16 14.22 -16.61
CA SER A 167 7.47 14.55 -17.87
C SER A 167 6.90 13.48 -18.83
N ILE A 168 6.74 12.22 -18.45
CA ILE A 168 6.18 11.18 -19.31
C ILE A 168 4.66 11.28 -19.27
N THR A 169 4.13 12.11 -20.18
CA THR A 169 2.79 11.96 -20.72
C THR A 169 2.56 10.52 -21.16
N THR A 170 1.54 9.89 -20.59
CA THR A 170 0.65 8.91 -21.24
C THR A 170 1.17 8.20 -22.49
N GLY A 171 1.59 6.92 -22.36
CA GLY A 171 1.31 5.93 -23.40
C GLY A 171 2.47 5.13 -23.99
N GLU A 172 3.74 5.47 -23.76
CA GLU A 172 4.87 4.75 -24.38
C GLU A 172 5.60 3.80 -23.42
N HIS A 173 5.78 2.55 -23.86
CA HIS A 173 6.69 1.58 -23.25
C HIS A 173 8.16 2.00 -23.50
N GLN A 174 8.67 2.93 -22.69
CA GLN A 174 10.10 3.26 -22.74
C GLN A 174 10.94 2.09 -22.22
N GLN A 175 11.93 1.70 -23.01
CA GLN A 175 12.93 0.73 -22.60
C GLN A 175 13.89 1.41 -21.62
N LEU A 176 13.75 1.12 -20.33
CA LEU A 176 14.69 1.58 -19.31
C LEU A 176 16.09 1.07 -19.65
N LEU A 177 17.05 2.00 -19.74
CA LEU A 177 18.47 1.67 -19.77
C LEU A 177 18.88 1.10 -18.40
N PRO A 178 19.91 0.24 -18.32
CA PRO A 178 20.45 -0.21 -17.05
C PRO A 178 20.78 0.99 -16.16
N THR A 179 20.09 1.06 -15.03
CA THR A 179 20.10 2.19 -14.09
C THR A 179 20.61 1.65 -12.76
N GLU A 180 21.79 2.10 -12.34
CA GLU A 180 22.38 1.70 -11.04
C GLU A 180 21.50 2.23 -9.90
N LEU A 181 21.49 1.54 -8.77
CA LEU A 181 20.67 1.94 -7.62
C LEU A 181 21.54 2.26 -6.41
N ASP A 182 21.20 3.33 -5.70
CA ASP A 182 21.76 3.64 -4.39
C ASP A 182 20.91 3.03 -3.27
N TYR A 183 19.57 3.04 -3.45
CA TYR A 183 18.59 2.63 -2.44
C TYR A 183 17.47 1.75 -3.00
N ALA A 184 16.99 0.86 -2.15
CA ALA A 184 15.83 0.02 -2.40
C ALA A 184 14.90 0.01 -1.16
N PHE A 185 13.75 0.67 -1.24
CA PHE A 185 12.78 0.78 -0.14
C PHE A 185 11.56 -0.12 -0.36
N ILE A 186 11.28 -0.99 0.61
CA ILE A 186 10.17 -1.95 0.57
C ILE A 186 9.27 -1.71 1.78
N GLY A 187 8.07 -1.21 1.53
CA GLY A 187 7.06 -0.96 2.54
C GLY A 187 6.31 -2.21 2.97
N THR A 188 5.60 -2.07 4.09
CA THR A 188 4.72 -3.08 4.67
C THR A 188 3.32 -2.52 4.98
N ALA A 189 2.88 -1.50 4.23
CA ALA A 189 1.65 -0.75 4.54
C ALA A 189 0.36 -1.54 4.27
N MET A 190 0.51 -2.68 3.61
CA MET A 190 -0.54 -3.43 2.96
C MET A 190 -1.19 -4.43 3.91
N PHE A 191 -2.48 -4.72 3.73
CA PHE A 191 -3.26 -5.52 4.68
C PHE A 191 -2.86 -7.01 4.79
N SER A 192 -1.89 -7.50 4.00
CA SER A 192 -1.25 -8.82 4.19
C SER A 192 0.29 -8.75 4.29
N PRO A 193 0.87 -8.01 5.26
CA PRO A 193 2.29 -7.72 5.22
C PRO A 193 3.15 -8.91 5.63
N LEU A 194 2.70 -9.76 6.57
CA LEU A 194 3.45 -10.97 6.94
C LEU A 194 3.55 -11.98 5.79
N GLN A 195 2.48 -12.16 5.01
CA GLN A 195 2.48 -13.03 3.82
C GLN A 195 3.46 -12.51 2.77
N GLN A 196 3.44 -11.21 2.49
CA GLN A 196 4.39 -10.57 1.57
C GLN A 196 5.83 -10.67 2.06
N LEU A 197 6.09 -10.57 3.37
CA LEU A 197 7.43 -10.77 3.95
C LEU A 197 7.89 -12.24 3.84
N ARG A 198 6.99 -13.23 3.96
CA ARG A 198 7.31 -14.65 3.71
C ARG A 198 7.59 -14.92 2.23
N GLU A 199 6.77 -14.41 1.31
CA GLU A 199 7.05 -14.47 -0.13
C GLU A 199 8.38 -13.81 -0.49
N LEU A 200 8.73 -12.72 0.19
CA LEU A 200 10.01 -12.03 0.03
C LEU A 200 11.19 -12.81 0.63
N GLN A 201 10.97 -13.61 1.68
CA GLN A 201 11.93 -14.52 2.31
C GLN A 201 12.18 -15.80 1.49
N GLU A 202 11.19 -16.24 0.69
CA GLU A 202 11.34 -17.32 -0.30
C GLU A 202 11.94 -16.80 -1.63
N PHE A 203 11.63 -15.56 -2.00
CA PHE A 203 12.61 -14.71 -2.69
C PHE A 203 13.82 -14.46 -1.76
N ILE A 204 14.90 -13.76 -2.16
CA ILE A 204 16.17 -13.60 -1.37
C ILE A 204 16.90 -14.85 -0.82
N ALA A 205 16.27 -16.02 -0.61
CA ALA A 205 16.88 -17.19 -0.01
C ALA A 205 18.14 -17.62 -0.79
N GLY A 206 19.26 -17.79 -0.06
CA GLY A 206 20.57 -18.09 -0.63
C GLY A 206 21.19 -16.96 -1.48
N ARG A 207 20.63 -15.76 -1.47
CA ARG A 207 21.08 -14.57 -2.22
C ARG A 207 21.45 -13.44 -1.25
N GLN A 208 22.18 -12.46 -1.78
CA GLN A 208 22.63 -11.26 -1.06
C GLN A 208 22.31 -10.04 -1.89
N VAL A 209 21.92 -8.93 -1.26
CA VAL A 209 21.80 -7.64 -1.97
C VAL A 209 23.18 -7.10 -2.35
N THR A 210 23.22 -6.34 -3.45
CA THR A 210 24.47 -5.86 -4.05
C THR A 210 25.19 -4.88 -3.12
N ILE A 211 26.50 -5.07 -2.94
CA ILE A 211 27.33 -4.18 -2.12
C ILE A 211 27.21 -2.74 -2.65
N GLY A 212 26.84 -1.81 -1.76
CA GLY A 212 26.58 -0.42 -2.09
C GLY A 212 25.10 -0.05 -2.00
N ILE A 213 24.19 -0.97 -2.31
CA ILE A 213 22.74 -0.71 -2.28
C ILE A 213 22.20 -0.79 -0.85
N GLN A 214 21.72 0.34 -0.34
CA GLN A 214 20.99 0.38 0.92
C GLN A 214 19.56 -0.15 0.73
N THR A 215 19.35 -1.42 1.06
CA THR A 215 18.04 -2.08 0.95
C THR A 215 17.33 -2.07 2.29
N VAL A 216 16.21 -1.37 2.40
CA VAL A 216 15.53 -1.07 3.67
C VAL A 216 14.07 -1.54 3.62
N ILE A 217 13.71 -2.41 4.57
CA ILE A 217 12.33 -2.86 4.81
C ILE A 217 11.68 -1.91 5.83
N VAL A 218 10.60 -1.24 5.44
CA VAL A 218 9.93 -0.21 6.25
C VAL A 218 8.71 -0.80 6.93
N PHE A 219 8.80 -0.99 8.24
CA PHE A 219 7.72 -1.48 9.09
C PHE A 219 6.72 -0.37 9.44
N GLN A 220 5.47 -0.55 9.01
CA GLN A 220 4.39 0.42 9.26
C GLN A 220 3.74 0.29 10.65
N SER A 221 4.15 -0.70 11.43
CA SER A 221 3.72 -0.89 12.82
C SER A 221 4.75 -1.69 13.60
N GLN A 222 5.05 -1.26 14.83
CA GLN A 222 5.87 -2.03 15.76
C GLN A 222 5.29 -3.42 16.05
N GLN A 223 3.96 -3.57 16.08
CA GLN A 223 3.32 -4.87 16.30
C GLN A 223 3.61 -5.85 15.16
N LEU A 224 3.63 -5.35 13.92
CA LEU A 224 3.97 -6.13 12.74
C LEU A 224 5.45 -6.54 12.74
N MET A 225 6.34 -5.60 13.07
CA MET A 225 7.78 -5.85 13.22
C MET A 225 8.03 -6.96 14.24
N LEU A 226 7.44 -6.85 15.44
CA LEU A 226 7.53 -7.86 16.50
C LEU A 226 6.90 -9.22 16.11
N GLN A 227 5.98 -9.27 15.16
CA GLN A 227 5.47 -10.53 14.59
C GLN A 227 6.46 -11.13 13.59
N ALA A 228 7.01 -10.30 12.69
CA ALA A 228 8.01 -10.72 11.71
C ALA A 228 9.32 -11.19 12.38
N GLU A 229 9.73 -10.58 13.48
CA GLU A 229 10.85 -11.04 14.33
C GLU A 229 10.57 -12.42 14.93
N LYS A 230 9.37 -12.63 15.52
CA LYS A 230 8.98 -13.93 16.11
C LYS A 230 8.89 -15.07 15.10
N GLU A 231 8.59 -14.75 13.84
CA GLU A 231 8.58 -15.70 12.73
C GLU A 231 9.97 -15.90 12.08
N GLY A 232 11.00 -15.15 12.51
CA GLY A 232 12.35 -15.21 11.92
C GLY A 232 12.48 -14.55 10.55
N LEU A 233 11.46 -13.81 10.10
CA LEU A 233 11.47 -13.11 8.80
C LEU A 233 12.51 -11.99 8.79
N VAL A 234 12.63 -11.25 9.90
CA VAL A 234 13.61 -10.17 10.06
C VAL A 234 15.04 -10.70 9.99
N ASP A 235 15.34 -11.81 10.69
CA ASP A 235 16.67 -12.43 10.66
C ASP A 235 17.07 -12.88 9.25
N ALA A 236 16.12 -13.42 8.47
CA ALA A 236 16.38 -13.81 7.08
C ALA A 236 16.63 -12.60 6.16
N LEU A 237 15.88 -11.51 6.34
CA LEU A 237 16.08 -10.25 5.63
C LEU A 237 17.47 -9.66 5.95
N LEU A 238 17.82 -9.55 7.24
CA LEU A 238 19.15 -9.11 7.70
C LEU A 238 20.26 -10.01 7.14
N SER A 239 20.06 -11.32 7.15
CA SER A 239 21.04 -12.30 6.64
C SER A 239 21.29 -12.17 5.14
N SER A 240 20.36 -11.57 4.39
CA SER A 240 20.54 -11.26 2.96
C SER A 240 21.26 -9.92 2.69
N GLY A 241 21.60 -9.16 3.74
CA GLY A 241 22.18 -7.82 3.64
C GLY A 241 21.17 -6.67 3.67
N CYS A 242 19.89 -6.94 3.88
CA CYS A 242 18.88 -5.89 4.07
C CYS A 242 19.00 -5.25 5.46
N GLN A 243 18.45 -4.05 5.60
CA GLN A 243 18.17 -3.37 6.85
C GLN A 243 16.66 -3.26 7.04
N TYR A 244 16.22 -2.85 8.23
CA TYR A 244 14.83 -2.47 8.47
C TYR A 244 14.76 -1.28 9.42
N CYS A 245 13.63 -0.57 9.35
CA CYS A 245 13.29 0.53 10.25
C CYS A 245 11.78 0.62 10.43
N LEU A 246 11.32 1.36 11.44
CA LEU A 246 9.93 1.80 11.52
C LEU A 246 9.69 3.01 10.60
N ILE A 247 8.44 3.21 10.20
CA ILE A 247 8.05 4.33 9.30
C ILE A 247 8.43 5.72 9.84
N ASP A 248 8.40 5.93 11.17
CA ASP A 248 8.82 7.18 11.81
C ASP A 248 10.34 7.40 11.81
N GLU A 249 11.12 6.34 11.60
CA GLU A 249 12.58 6.38 11.43
C GLU A 249 12.98 6.57 9.96
N LEU A 250 12.11 6.24 8.99
CA LEU A 250 12.37 6.37 7.55
C LEU A 250 12.92 7.76 7.14
N PRO A 251 12.44 8.91 7.67
CA PRO A 251 13.01 10.22 7.35
C PRO A 251 14.51 10.36 7.65
N LEU A 252 15.04 9.60 8.63
CA LEU A 252 16.46 9.64 8.98
C LEU A 252 17.34 9.24 7.78
N TYR A 253 16.90 8.29 6.96
CA TYR A 253 17.62 7.88 5.74
C TYR A 253 17.73 9.03 4.73
N TYR A 254 16.69 9.87 4.61
CA TYR A 254 16.68 11.05 3.72
C TYR A 254 17.48 12.24 4.27
N TYR A 255 17.67 12.32 5.59
CA TYR A 255 18.46 13.37 6.23
C TYR A 255 19.95 13.02 6.38
N GLN A 256 20.29 11.74 6.54
CA GLN A 256 21.67 11.29 6.72
C GLN A 256 22.47 11.29 5.41
N ASN A 257 21.85 10.96 4.28
CA ASN A 257 22.54 10.86 2.99
C ASN A 257 22.04 11.91 1.99
N VAL A 258 22.86 12.93 1.77
CA VAL A 258 22.54 14.09 0.92
C VAL A 258 22.54 13.74 -0.58
N ASP A 259 23.29 12.70 -0.97
CA ASP A 259 23.52 12.29 -2.36
C ASP A 259 22.73 11.03 -2.80
N MET A 260 21.48 10.88 -2.36
CA MET A 260 20.57 9.88 -2.96
C MET A 260 20.27 10.25 -4.41
N LYS A 261 20.73 9.45 -5.40
CA LYS A 261 20.48 9.72 -6.83
C LYS A 261 19.36 8.84 -7.38
N GLN A 262 19.43 7.52 -7.19
CA GLN A 262 18.51 6.57 -7.84
C GLN A 262 17.96 5.54 -6.86
N CYS A 263 16.62 5.53 -6.72
CA CYS A 263 15.89 4.79 -5.69
C CYS A 263 14.82 3.87 -6.31
N ALA A 264 14.89 2.56 -6.04
CA ALA A 264 13.78 1.65 -6.26
C ALA A 264 12.86 1.67 -5.03
N ILE A 265 11.54 1.84 -5.22
CA ILE A 265 10.59 2.04 -4.12
C ILE A 265 9.35 1.19 -4.38
N SER A 266 8.82 0.52 -3.35
CA SER A 266 7.54 -0.18 -3.48
C SER A 266 6.38 0.82 -3.52
N PHE A 267 5.37 0.54 -4.33
CA PHE A 267 4.29 1.51 -4.57
C PHE A 267 3.56 1.97 -3.29
N ASP A 268 3.47 1.14 -2.25
CA ASP A 268 2.86 1.48 -0.96
C ASP A 268 3.63 2.52 -0.12
N LEU A 269 4.86 2.85 -0.53
CA LEU A 269 5.63 3.98 0.01
C LEU A 269 5.58 5.23 -0.88
N ALA A 270 4.90 5.21 -2.03
CA ALA A 270 4.97 6.29 -3.05
C ALA A 270 4.61 7.69 -2.56
N GLN A 271 3.79 7.81 -1.50
CA GLN A 271 3.38 9.08 -0.88
C GLN A 271 4.21 9.46 0.36
N ILE A 272 5.03 8.54 0.86
CA ILE A 272 5.71 8.62 2.17
C ILE A 272 7.22 8.78 1.94
N ALA A 273 7.77 8.00 1.02
CA ALA A 273 9.11 8.16 0.51
C ALA A 273 9.15 9.36 -0.45
N ALA A 274 9.68 10.48 0.03
CA ALA A 274 10.01 11.65 -0.78
C ALA A 274 11.55 11.84 -0.82
N PRO A 275 12.31 10.88 -1.38
CA PRO A 275 13.75 11.05 -1.57
C PRO A 275 14.02 12.19 -2.54
N LYS A 276 15.23 12.77 -2.46
CA LYS A 276 15.65 13.86 -3.34
C LYS A 276 16.04 13.41 -4.75
N GLY A 277 16.29 12.11 -4.93
CA GLY A 277 16.73 11.50 -6.18
C GLY A 277 15.59 11.01 -7.08
N GLU A 278 15.97 10.53 -8.27
CA GLU A 278 15.07 9.83 -9.18
C GLU A 278 14.54 8.56 -8.52
N SER A 279 13.23 8.35 -8.65
CA SER A 279 12.50 7.32 -7.92
C SER A 279 11.63 6.50 -8.84
N TYR A 280 11.71 5.18 -8.68
CA TYR A 280 11.05 4.19 -9.53
C TYR A 280 10.11 3.34 -8.68
N LEU A 281 8.81 3.54 -8.84
CA LEU A 281 7.78 2.74 -8.15
C LEU A 281 7.61 1.40 -8.86
N MET A 282 7.57 0.31 -8.10
CA MET A 282 7.32 -1.04 -8.62
C MET A 282 6.74 -1.96 -7.54
N SER A 283 6.55 -3.24 -7.87
CA SER A 283 6.15 -4.27 -6.90
C SER A 283 7.29 -4.59 -5.91
N HIS A 284 6.98 -5.07 -4.71
CA HIS A 284 7.98 -5.40 -3.67
C HIS A 284 9.06 -6.38 -4.19
N ARG A 285 8.61 -7.37 -4.97
CA ARG A 285 9.47 -8.36 -5.63
C ARG A 285 10.40 -7.72 -6.67
N MET A 286 9.94 -6.72 -7.42
CA MET A 286 10.77 -5.99 -8.39
C MET A 286 11.81 -5.11 -7.68
N VAL A 287 11.45 -4.40 -6.61
CA VAL A 287 12.40 -3.62 -5.81
C VAL A 287 13.53 -4.52 -5.30
N MET A 288 13.18 -5.67 -4.72
CA MET A 288 14.16 -6.64 -4.25
C MET A 288 14.97 -7.27 -5.38
N SER A 289 14.35 -7.56 -6.53
CA SER A 289 15.07 -8.09 -7.69
C SER A 289 16.12 -7.10 -8.22
N ALA A 290 15.82 -5.80 -8.19
CA ALA A 290 16.77 -4.77 -8.59
C ALA A 290 17.90 -4.60 -7.56
N ALA A 291 17.59 -4.63 -6.26
CA ALA A 291 18.57 -4.61 -5.18
C ALA A 291 19.55 -5.81 -5.20
N LEU A 292 19.03 -7.01 -5.49
CA LEU A 292 19.84 -8.22 -5.70
C LEU A 292 20.71 -8.16 -6.97
N ARG A 293 20.34 -7.32 -7.95
CA ARG A 293 21.02 -7.22 -9.25
C ARG A 293 22.08 -6.11 -9.30
N GLY A 294 21.90 -5.03 -8.54
CA GLY A 294 22.70 -3.82 -8.65
C GLY A 294 22.04 -2.71 -9.50
N SER A 295 20.99 -3.06 -10.25
CA SER A 295 20.35 -2.19 -11.23
C SER A 295 18.89 -2.55 -11.48
N LEU A 296 18.16 -1.62 -12.11
CA LEU A 296 16.95 -1.94 -12.87
C LEU A 296 17.26 -2.90 -14.04
#